data_AF-A0A3D1YPE6-F1
#
_entry.id   AF-A0A3D1YPE6-F1
#
_cell.length_a   1.000
_cell.length_b   1.000
_cell.length_c   1.000
_cell.angle_alpha   90.00
_cell.angle_beta   90.00
_cell.angle_gamma   90.00
#
_symmetry.space_group_name_H-M   'P 1'
#
loop_
_entity.id
_entity.type
_entity.pdbx_description
1 polymer ?
#
loop_
_entity_poly.entity_id
_entity_poly.type
_entity_poly.pdbx_seq_one_letter_code
_entity_poly.pdbx_strand_id
1 'polypeptide(L)'
;LPVVHLEHGVGRYIGLEKLTIEGHDAEFLLLEYANNDKLYVPVGSLHLISRYAGGDQDTAPLHRLGTEQWSKARKKASERASDVAAQLLEVYARREARKGYAHSLDE
;
A
#
# COMPACT_ATOMS: atom_id res chain seq x y z
N LEU A 1 -15.36 2.44 3.42
CA LEU A 1 -14.46 1.39 2.83
C LEU A 1 -13.01 1.67 3.21
N PRO A 2 -12.19 0.69 3.60
CA PRO A 2 -10.78 0.92 3.90
C PRO A 2 -9.94 1.12 2.65
N VAL A 3 -9.08 2.14 2.70
CA VAL A 3 -8.24 2.59 1.59
C VAL A 3 -6.86 2.92 2.14
N VAL A 4 -5.83 2.69 1.34
CA VAL A 4 -4.44 3.00 1.67
C VAL A 4 -4.00 4.19 0.82
N HIS A 5 -3.57 5.26 1.47
CA HIS A 5 -2.80 6.32 0.84
C HIS A 5 -1.31 6.00 0.99
N LEU A 6 -0.54 6.12 -0.09
CA LEU A 6 0.89 5.77 -0.13
C LEU A 6 1.70 6.43 1.00
N GLU A 7 1.41 7.69 1.31
CA GLU A 7 2.15 8.49 2.30
C GLU A 7 1.53 8.55 3.69
N HIS A 8 0.23 8.28 3.82
CA HIS A 8 -0.51 8.51 5.07
C HIS A 8 -1.05 7.22 5.70
N GLY A 9 -0.97 6.11 4.97
CA GLY A 9 -1.38 4.80 5.44
C GLY A 9 -2.86 4.54 5.26
N VAL A 10 -3.41 3.74 6.15
CA VAL A 10 -4.77 3.22 6.03
C VAL A 10 -5.76 4.20 6.65
N GLY A 11 -6.75 4.60 5.84
CA GLY A 11 -7.90 5.42 6.22
C GLY A 11 -9.19 4.85 5.64
N ARG A 12 -10.28 5.60 5.77
CA ARG A 12 -11.62 5.21 5.31
C ARG A 12 -12.09 6.18 4.23
N TYR A 13 -12.49 5.65 3.08
CA TYR A 13 -13.17 6.43 2.06
C TYR A 13 -14.55 6.86 2.55
N ILE A 14 -14.82 8.16 2.45
CA ILE A 14 -16.08 8.80 2.82
C ILE A 14 -16.90 9.19 1.58
N GLY A 15 -16.27 9.78 0.57
CA GLY A 15 -16.99 10.29 -0.60
C GLY A 15 -16.12 11.10 -1.56
N LEU A 16 -16.75 11.61 -2.61
CA LEU A 16 -16.21 12.70 -3.42
C LEU A 16 -16.82 14.02 -2.96
N GLU A 17 -16.01 15.06 -2.88
CA GLU A 17 -16.43 16.39 -2.48
C GLU A 17 -15.93 17.43 -3.49
N LYS A 18 -16.80 18.38 -3.82
CA LYS A 18 -16.47 19.52 -4.68
C LYS A 18 -16.13 20.70 -3.78
N LEU A 19 -14.94 21.24 -3.96
CA LEU A 19 -14.47 22.41 -3.24
C LEU A 19 -14.11 23.49 -4.25
N THR A 20 -14.59 24.72 -4.00
CA THR A 20 -14.19 25.90 -4.77
C THR A 20 -12.94 26.49 -4.12
N ILE A 21 -11.81 26.42 -4.82
CA ILE A 21 -10.52 26.96 -4.35
C ILE A 21 -10.13 28.08 -5.30
N GLU A 22 -9.93 29.29 -4.78
CA GLU A 22 -9.53 30.47 -5.58
C GLU A 22 -10.48 30.75 -6.78
N GLY A 23 -11.76 30.42 -6.64
CA GLY A 23 -12.78 30.63 -7.69
C GLY A 23 -12.87 29.52 -8.74
N HIS A 24 -12.08 28.45 -8.60
CA HIS A 24 -12.15 27.26 -9.44
C HIS A 24 -12.73 26.07 -8.68
N ASP A 25 -13.69 25.38 -9.29
CA ASP A 25 -14.24 24.15 -8.74
C ASP A 25 -13.28 22.99 -8.98
N ALA A 26 -12.90 22.30 -7.90
CA ALA A 26 -12.05 21.11 -7.95
C ALA A 26 -12.71 19.96 -7.17
N GLU A 27 -12.52 18.74 -7.68
CA GLU A 27 -13.02 17.52 -7.05
C GLU A 27 -11.94 16.83 -6.22
N PHE A 28 -12.32 16.41 -5.02
CA PHE A 28 -11.46 15.74 -4.06
C PHE A 28 -12.10 14.45 -3.58
N LEU A 29 -11.27 13.43 -3.38
CA LEU A 29 -11.59 12.24 -2.64
C LEU A 29 -11.43 12.53 -1.14
N LEU A 30 -12.50 12.39 -0.38
CA LEU A 30 -12.48 12.55 1.07
C LEU A 30 -12.16 11.23 1.77
N LEU A 31 -11.07 11.25 2.54
CA LEU A 31 -10.65 10.15 3.40
C LEU A 31 -10.71 10.58 4.87
N GLU A 32 -11.16 9.67 5.74
CA GLU A 32 -11.15 9.83 7.19
C GLU A 32 -10.08 8.94 7.84
N TYR A 33 -9.38 9.50 8.81
CA TYR A 33 -8.32 8.87 9.59
C TYR A 33 -8.72 8.84 11.08
N ALA A 34 -7.85 8.28 11.91
CA ALA A 34 -8.09 8.24 13.36
C ALA A 34 -8.34 9.65 13.93
N ASN A 35 -9.12 9.73 15.01
CA ASN A 35 -9.58 10.98 15.62
C ASN A 35 -10.51 11.86 14.76
N ASN A 36 -11.13 11.28 13.72
CA ASN A 36 -11.96 12.00 12.73
C ASN A 36 -11.17 13.01 11.89
N ASP A 37 -9.85 12.83 11.77
CA ASP A 37 -9.01 13.66 10.91
C ASP A 37 -9.37 13.41 9.44
N LYS A 38 -9.51 14.49 8.66
CA LYS A 38 -9.90 14.43 7.25
C LYS A 38 -8.73 14.74 6.34
N LEU A 39 -8.62 13.98 5.25
CA LEU A 39 -7.68 14.22 4.18
C LEU A 39 -8.44 14.37 2.85
N TYR A 40 -8.21 15.49 2.17
CA TYR A 40 -8.75 15.77 0.85
C TYR A 40 -7.68 15.46 -0.20
N VAL A 41 -7.91 14.43 -1.01
CA VAL A 41 -6.97 14.01 -2.04
C VAL A 41 -7.50 14.45 -3.41
N PRO A 42 -6.77 15.29 -4.17
CA PRO A 42 -7.21 15.68 -5.51
C PRO A 42 -7.44 14.46 -6.40
N VAL A 43 -8.46 14.49 -7.26
CA VAL A 43 -8.72 13.39 -8.21
C VAL A 43 -7.53 13.11 -9.16
N GLY A 44 -6.69 14.11 -9.44
CA GLY A 44 -5.45 13.91 -10.20
C GLY A 44 -4.40 13.04 -9.48
N SER A 45 -4.49 12.93 -8.16
CA SER A 45 -3.56 12.17 -7.31
C SER A 45 -4.09 10.79 -6.91
N LEU A 46 -5.13 10.27 -7.59
CA LEU A 46 -5.71 8.95 -7.30
C LEU A 46 -4.71 7.79 -7.45
N HIS A 47 -3.63 7.97 -8.20
CA HIS A 47 -2.56 6.96 -8.31
C HIS A 47 -1.83 6.69 -6.98
N LEU A 48 -1.95 7.58 -5.98
CA LEU A 48 -1.43 7.38 -4.62
C LEU A 48 -2.37 6.54 -3.74
N ILE A 49 -3.56 6.21 -4.25
CA ILE A 49 -4.63 5.54 -3.53
C ILE A 49 -4.70 4.08 -3.97
N SER A 50 -4.84 3.18 -3.01
CA SER A 50 -5.01 1.76 -3.25
C SER A 50 -6.06 1.18 -2.32
N ARG A 51 -6.83 0.19 -2.79
CA ARG A 51 -7.76 -0.54 -1.93
C ARG A 51 -6.98 -1.30 -0.85
N TYR A 52 -7.45 -1.28 0.39
CA TYR A 52 -6.87 -2.11 1.45
C TYR A 52 -7.18 -3.59 1.20
N ALA A 53 -6.13 -4.43 1.19
CA ALA A 53 -6.22 -5.87 0.96
C ALA A 53 -5.55 -6.71 2.07
N GLY A 54 -5.27 -6.11 3.23
CA GLY A 54 -4.49 -6.74 4.31
C GLY A 54 -5.26 -7.66 5.25
N GLY A 55 -6.56 -7.86 5.04
CA GLY A 55 -7.41 -8.64 5.93
C GLY A 55 -8.87 -8.21 5.85
N ASP A 56 -9.61 -8.45 6.93
CA ASP A 56 -11.01 -8.05 7.04
C ASP A 56 -11.17 -6.52 6.99
N GLN A 57 -12.19 -6.05 6.28
CA GLN A 57 -12.45 -4.63 6.10
C GLN A 57 -12.85 -3.97 7.41
N ASP A 58 -13.55 -4.67 8.29
CA ASP A 58 -14.07 -4.11 9.54
C ASP A 58 -12.95 -3.90 10.57
N THR A 59 -11.92 -4.75 10.53
CA THR A 59 -10.77 -4.68 11.45
C THR A 59 -9.58 -3.90 10.89
N ALA A 60 -9.69 -3.37 9.66
CA ALA A 60 -8.61 -2.61 9.04
C ALA A 60 -8.20 -1.40 9.93
N PRO A 61 -6.90 -1.24 10.23
CA PRO A 61 -6.42 -0.21 11.14
C PRO A 61 -6.67 1.18 10.57
N LEU A 62 -6.98 2.16 11.43
CA LEU A 62 -6.92 3.57 11.08
C LEU A 62 -5.61 4.18 11.57
N HIS A 63 -4.83 4.74 10.66
CA HIS A 63 -3.62 5.48 11.02
C HIS A 63 -3.97 6.92 11.43
N ARG A 64 -3.04 7.58 12.14
CA ARG A 64 -3.14 9.01 12.49
C ARG A 64 -2.33 9.86 11.53
N LEU A 65 -2.92 10.94 11.05
CA LEU A 65 -2.22 11.92 10.21
C LEU A 65 -1.12 12.63 11.02
N GLY A 66 -0.06 13.05 10.32
CA GLY A 66 1.09 13.75 10.93
C GLY A 66 2.01 12.89 11.81
N THR A 67 1.73 11.58 11.97
CA THR A 67 2.60 10.68 12.75
C THR A 67 3.58 9.92 11.86
N GLU A 68 4.76 9.60 12.40
CA GLU A 68 5.76 8.80 11.68
C GLU A 68 5.46 7.28 11.68
N GLN A 69 4.37 6.84 12.31
CA GLN A 69 4.07 5.43 12.51
C GLN A 69 3.99 4.68 11.16
N TRP A 70 3.27 5.27 10.19
CA TRP A 70 3.14 4.69 8.86
C TRP A 70 4.47 4.67 8.11
N SER A 71 5.21 5.78 8.14
CA SER A 71 6.53 5.87 7.49
C SER A 71 7.50 4.80 8.01
N LYS A 72 7.56 4.62 9.35
CA LYS A 72 8.37 3.57 9.99
C LYS A 72 7.90 2.17 9.60
N ALA A 73 6.59 1.92 9.57
CA ALA A 73 6.03 0.64 9.15
C ALA A 73 6.36 0.32 7.69
N ARG A 74 6.21 1.29 6.78
CA ARG A 74 6.53 1.17 5.35
C ARG A 74 8.02 0.90 5.14
N LYS A 75 8.90 1.63 5.83
CA LYS A 75 10.35 1.42 5.76
C LYS A 75 10.73 0.00 6.18
N LYS A 76 10.24 -0.44 7.34
CA LYS A 76 10.47 -1.81 7.85
C LYS A 76 9.94 -2.89 6.91
N ALA A 77 8.79 -2.67 6.28
CA ALA A 77 8.24 -3.59 5.30
C ALA A 77 9.13 -3.68 4.04
N SER A 78 9.62 -2.54 3.54
CA SER A 78 10.52 -2.47 2.38
C SER A 78 11.84 -3.18 2.63
N GLU A 79 12.44 -2.98 3.80
CA GLU A 79 13.68 -3.66 4.22
C GLU A 79 13.48 -5.18 4.20
N ARG A 80 12.44 -5.68 4.88
CA ARG A 80 12.11 -7.11 4.90
C ARG A 80 11.85 -7.69 3.51
N ALA A 81 11.13 -6.97 2.66
CA ALA A 81 10.88 -7.42 1.30
C ALA A 81 12.19 -7.55 0.50
N SER A 82 13.13 -6.64 0.72
CA SER A 82 14.44 -6.65 0.07
C SER A 82 15.30 -7.82 0.55
N ASP A 83 15.30 -8.09 1.85
CA ASP A 83 16.00 -9.24 2.45
C ASP A 83 15.48 -10.58 1.90
N VAL A 84 14.16 -10.72 1.77
CA VAL A 84 13.53 -11.92 1.20
C VAL A 84 13.88 -12.06 -0.28
N ALA A 85 13.83 -10.96 -1.05
CA ALA A 85 14.21 -10.99 -2.45
C ALA A 85 15.67 -11.44 -2.65
N ALA A 86 16.59 -10.95 -1.81
CA ALA A 86 17.99 -11.37 -1.83
C ALA A 86 18.16 -12.87 -1.53
N GLN A 87 17.45 -13.39 -0.53
CA GLN A 87 17.47 -14.82 -0.19
C GLN A 87 16.92 -15.69 -1.33
N LEU A 88 15.83 -15.24 -1.98
CA LEU A 88 15.29 -15.94 -3.14
C LEU A 88 16.31 -15.98 -4.29
N LEU A 89 16.94 -14.85 -4.61
CA LEU A 89 17.99 -14.79 -5.63
C LEU A 89 19.14 -15.76 -5.32
N GLU A 90 19.57 -15.83 -4.07
CA GLU A 90 20.62 -16.77 -3.66
C GLU A 90 20.19 -18.24 -3.81
N VAL A 91 18.97 -18.58 -3.40
CA VAL A 91 18.42 -19.93 -3.58
C VAL A 91 18.36 -20.31 -5.07
N TYR A 92 17.91 -19.41 -5.92
CA TYR A 92 17.84 -19.63 -7.37
C TYR A 92 19.24 -19.76 -7.98
N ALA A 93 20.19 -18.90 -7.63
CA ALA A 93 21.57 -18.99 -8.11
C ALA A 93 22.22 -20.33 -7.73
N ARG A 94 22.03 -20.78 -6.48
CA ARG A 94 22.52 -22.10 -6.02
C ARG A 94 21.85 -23.25 -6.75
N ARG A 95 20.56 -23.12 -7.10
CA ARG A 95 19.81 -24.13 -7.85
C ARG A 95 20.33 -24.24 -9.28
N GLU A 96 20.60 -23.12 -9.95
CA GLU A 96 21.13 -23.10 -11.33
C GLU A 96 22.58 -23.57 -11.43
N ALA A 97 23.41 -23.27 -10.43
CA ALA A 97 24.80 -23.72 -10.40
C ALA A 97 24.95 -25.24 -10.22
N ARG A 98 23.93 -25.92 -9.67
CA ARG A 98 23.95 -27.36 -9.45
C ARG A 98 23.39 -28.09 -10.68
N LYS A 99 24.07 -29.17 -11.09
CA LYS A 99 23.49 -30.09 -12.06
C LYS A 99 22.26 -30.76 -11.45
N GLY A 100 21.11 -30.60 -12.12
CA GLY A 100 19.88 -31.29 -11.78
C GLY A 100 19.90 -32.74 -12.27
N TYR A 101 18.93 -33.52 -11.80
CA TYR A 101 18.63 -34.84 -12.34
C TYR A 101 17.43 -34.73 -13.28
N ALA A 102 17.60 -35.13 -14.54
CA ALA A 102 16.52 -35.16 -15.51
C ALA A 102 15.88 -36.56 -15.50
N HIS A 103 14.58 -36.61 -15.19
CA HIS A 103 13.81 -37.84 -15.30
C HIS A 103 13.42 -38.08 -16.76
N SER A 104 13.57 -39.31 -17.25
CA SER A 104 12.95 -39.75 -18.50
C SER A 104 11.46 -39.97 -18.26
N LEU A 105 10.62 -39.41 -19.13
CA LEU A 105 9.21 -39.77 -19.20
C LEU A 105 9.11 -41.04 -20.05
N ASP A 106 8.53 -42.09 -19.50
CA ASP A 106 8.11 -43.25 -20.28
C ASP A 106 6.78 -42.87 -20.98
N GLU A 107 6.70 -43.10 -22.29
CA GLU A 107 5.48 -42.90 -23.10
C GLU A 107 4.36 -43.88 -22.72
#